data_AF-A0A0D3DLI4-F1
#
_entry.id   AF-A0A0D3DLI4-F1
#
_cell.length_a   1.000
_cell.length_b   1.000
_cell.length_c   1.000
_cell.angle_alpha   90.00
_cell.angle_beta   90.00
_cell.angle_gamma   90.00
#
_symmetry.space_group_name_H-M   'P 1'
#
loop_
_entity.id
_entity.type
_entity.pdbx_description
1 polymer ?
#
loop_
_entity_poly.entity_id
_entity_poly.type
_entity_poly.pdbx_seq_one_letter_code
_entity_poly.pdbx_strand_id
1 'polypeptide(L)' 'MTLGSIKLPVMARKVTKIVDFAVVDNPAIYNVIMGTPWINAMKAVPSTYPLSIKFPTPSGTAVIWGCQKQSRL' A
#
# COMPACT_ATOMS: atom_id res chain seq x y z
N MET A 1 -14.01 -7.25 -14.81
CA MET A 1 -13.03 -7.83 -15.76
C MET A 1 -11.72 -7.07 -15.57
N THR A 2 -10.56 -7.73 -15.45
CA THR A 2 -9.26 -7.03 -15.37
C THR A 2 -8.87 -6.52 -16.76
N LEU A 3 -8.52 -5.24 -16.88
CA LEU A 3 -8.03 -4.64 -18.13
C LEU A 3 -6.58 -5.04 -18.46
N GLY A 4 -5.83 -5.51 -17.46
CA GLY A 4 -4.44 -5.92 -17.62
C GLY A 4 -3.65 -5.71 -16.33
N SER A 5 -2.32 -5.66 -16.46
CA SER A 5 -1.40 -5.38 -15.35
C SER A 5 -0.48 -4.21 -15.67
N ILE A 6 -0.10 -3.44 -14.65
CA ILE A 6 0.81 -2.30 -14.77
C ILE A 6 1.85 -2.31 -13.65
N LYS A 7 3.09 -1.91 -13.97
CA LYS A 7 4.15 -1.66 -12.99
C LYS A 7 4.14 -0.20 -12.58
N LEU A 8 3.88 0.07 -11.30
CA LEU A 8 3.85 1.43 -10.78
C LEU A 8 4.88 1.60 -9.65
N PRO A 9 5.61 2.74 -9.62
CA PRO A 9 6.41 3.10 -8.46
C PRO A 9 5.48 3.55 -7.34
N VAL A 10 5.51 2.85 -6.21
CA VAL A 10 4.79 3.22 -5.00
C VAL A 10 5.78 3.82 -4.02
N MET A 11 5.59 5.10 -3.70
CA MET A 11 6.36 5.81 -2.69
C MET A 11 5.59 5.83 -1.37
N ALA A 12 6.22 5.36 -0.31
CA ALA A 12 5.71 5.46 1.06
C ALA A 12 6.81 6.01 1.97
N ARG A 13 6.55 7.19 2.54
CA ARG A 13 7.54 7.97 3.31
C ARG A 13 8.80 8.27 2.47
N LYS A 14 9.88 7.52 2.67
CA LYS A 14 11.17 7.68 1.98
C LYS A 14 11.61 6.41 1.24
N VAL A 15 10.69 5.47 1.06
CA VAL A 15 10.96 4.20 0.38
C VAL A 15 10.05 4.08 -0.83
N THR A 16 10.66 3.78 -1.97
CA THR A 16 9.95 3.56 -3.24
C THR A 16 10.16 2.14 -3.69
N LYS A 17 9.08 1.45 -4.08
CA LYS A 17 9.12 0.12 -4.68
C LYS A 17 8.28 0.08 -5.95
N ILE A 18 8.80 -0.56 -6.98
CA ILE A 18 8.00 -0.87 -8.17
C ILE A 18 7.15 -2.09 -7.83
N VAL A 19 5.85 -1.99 -8.03
CA VAL A 19 4.89 -3.06 -7.74
C VAL A 19 4.00 -3.29 -8.95
N ASP A 20 3.74 -4.57 -9.23
CA ASP A 20 2.77 -5.01 -10.23
C ASP A 20 1.35 -4.90 -9.66
N PHE A 21 0.48 -4.19 -10.37
CA PHE A 21 -0.94 -4.05 -10.06
C PHE A 21 -1.79 -4.63 -11.17
N ALA A 22 -2.90 -5.28 -10.81
CA ALA A 22 -3.98 -5.58 -11.74
C ALA A 22 -4.87 -4.34 -11.90
N VAL A 23 -5.15 -3.95 -13.13
CA VAL A 23 -6.06 -2.85 -13.47
C VAL A 23 -7.45 -3.43 -13.65
N VAL A 24 -8.43 -2.86 -12.96
CA VAL A 24 -9.84 -3.28 -13.05
C VAL A 24 -10.67 -2.07 -13.41
N ASP A 25 -11.48 -2.19 -14.46
CA ASP A 25 -12.50 -1.20 -14.80
C ASP A 25 -13.79 -1.53 -14.06
N ASN A 26 -13.88 -1.08 -12.82
CA ASN A 26 -15.04 -1.27 -11.98
C ASN A 26 -15.20 -0.10 -11.01
N PRO A 27 -16.42 0.44 -10.81
CA PRO A 27 -16.67 1.44 -9.78
C PRO A 27 -16.29 0.91 -8.39
N ALA A 28 -15.33 1.55 -7.74
CA ALA A 28 -14.87 1.19 -6.40
C ALA A 28 -14.68 2.44 -5.54
N ILE A 29 -14.88 2.29 -4.24
CA ILE A 29 -14.64 3.35 -3.25
C ILE A 29 -13.14 3.65 -3.03
N TYR A 30 -12.25 2.83 -3.62
CA TYR A 30 -10.79 2.98 -3.53
C TYR A 30 -10.16 2.95 -4.91
N ASN A 31 -9.14 3.79 -5.11
CA ASN A 31 -8.37 3.84 -6.36
C ASN A 31 -7.34 2.70 -6.46
N VAL A 32 -6.81 2.24 -5.33
CA VAL A 32 -5.74 1.22 -5.27
C VAL A 32 -5.94 0.36 -4.02
N ILE A 33 -5.78 -0.95 -4.18
CA ILE A 33 -5.71 -1.90 -3.06
C ILE A 33 -4.28 -2.42 -2.96
N MET A 34 -3.65 -2.16 -1.81
CA MET A 34 -2.28 -2.59 -1.55
C MET A 34 -2.28 -4.05 -1.09
N GLY A 35 -2.06 -4.95 -2.04
CA GLY A 35 -2.01 -6.38 -1.77
C GLY A 35 -0.66 -6.86 -1.23
N THR A 36 -0.57 -8.18 -1.07
CA THR A 36 0.64 -8.92 -0.69
C THR A 36 1.90 -8.53 -1.48
N PRO A 37 1.85 -8.28 -2.81
CA PRO A 37 3.05 -7.90 -3.56
C PRO A 37 3.77 -6.67 -2.99
N TRP A 38 3.03 -5.61 -2.64
CA TRP A 38 3.63 -4.42 -2.06
C TRP A 38 4.09 -4.66 -0.61
N ILE A 39 3.29 -5.38 0.19
CA ILE A 39 3.64 -5.71 1.58
C ILE A 39 4.98 -6.45 1.62
N ASN A 40 5.17 -7.44 0.74
CA ASN A 40 6.41 -8.21 0.65
C ASN A 40 7.57 -7.35 0.12
N ALA A 41 7.35 -6.58 -0.95
CA ALA A 41 8.38 -5.71 -1.53
C ALA A 41 8.92 -4.67 -0.53
N MET A 42 8.06 -4.20 0.37
CA MET A 42 8.40 -3.25 1.42
C MET A 42 8.94 -3.91 2.69
N LYS A 43 8.88 -5.25 2.82
CA LYS A 43 9.07 -5.98 4.08
C LYS A 43 8.18 -5.39 5.19
N ALA A 44 6.94 -5.07 4.81
CA ALA A 44 6.01 -4.39 5.68
C ALA A 44 5.28 -5.40 6.60
N VAL A 45 5.02 -4.97 7.82
CA VAL A 45 4.29 -5.72 8.84
C VAL A 45 3.01 -4.95 9.17
N PRO A 46 1.85 -5.37 8.64
CA PRO A 46 0.57 -4.84 9.08
C PRO A 46 0.26 -5.30 10.49
N SER A 47 -0.31 -4.42 11.30
CA SER A 47 -0.71 -4.69 12.68
C SER A 47 -2.13 -4.20 12.89
N THR A 48 -3.03 -5.15 13.16
CA THR A 48 -4.48 -4.93 13.18
C THR A 48 -4.92 -4.09 14.38
N TYR A 49 -4.46 -4.44 15.58
CA TYR A 49 -4.87 -3.75 16.82
C TYR A 49 -4.55 -2.24 16.80
N PRO A 50 -3.30 -1.82 16.51
CA PRO A 50 -2.99 -0.40 16.38
C PRO A 50 -3.45 0.22 15.05
N LEU A 51 -4.04 -0.54 14.13
CA LEU A 51 -4.32 -0.13 12.74
C LEU A 51 -3.11 0.56 12.11
N SER A 52 -1.96 -0.11 12.08
CA SER A 52 -0.72 0.46 11.55
C SER A 52 0.01 -0.51 10.65
N ILE A 53 0.85 0.02 9.78
CA ILE A 53 1.80 -0.76 8.99
C ILE A 53 3.20 -0.23 9.20
N LYS A 54 4.12 -1.14 9.55
CA LYS A 54 5.52 -0.83 9.82
C LYS A 54 6.41 -1.40 8.73
N PHE A 55 7.45 -0.69 8.32
CA PHE A 55 8.41 -1.20 7.34
C PHE A 55 9.79 -0.56 7.53
N PRO A 56 10.87 -1.26 7.16
CA PRO A 56 12.22 -0.71 7.22
C PRO A 56 12.41 0.42 6.19
N THR A 57 13.24 1.37 6.58
CA THR A 57 13.71 2.51 5.79
C THR A 57 15.23 2.64 5.99
N PRO A 58 15.94 3.39 5.14
CA PRO A 58 17.38 3.60 5.32
C PRO A 58 17.75 4.22 6.68
N SER A 59 16.83 4.95 7.31
CA SER A 59 17.05 5.63 8.60
C SER A 59 16.38 4.93 9.80
N GLY A 60 15.95 3.67 9.67
CA GLY A 60 15.25 2.93 10.73
C GLY A 60 13.88 2.42 10.29
N THR A 61 12.86 2.47 11.15
CA THR A 61 11.53 1.94 10.85
C THR A 61 10.52 3.06 10.65
N ALA A 62 9.78 3.02 9.54
CA ALA A 62 8.64 3.89 9.33
C ALA A 62 7.34 3.22 9.79
N VAL A 63 6.40 4.05 10.23
CA VAL A 63 5.04 3.63 10.57
C VAL A 63 4.03 4.50 9.83
N ILE A 64 3.05 3.87 9.21
CA ILE A 64 1.84 4.52 8.69
C ILE A 64 0.69 4.07 9.57
N TRP A 65 -0.05 5.04 10.09
CA TRP A 65 -1.22 4.81 10.94
C TRP A 65 -2.48 4.97 10.10
N GLY A 66 -3.43 4.07 10.30
CA GLY A 66 -4.77 4.20 9.75
C GLY A 66 -5.50 5.39 10.36
N CYS A 67 -6.27 6.10 9.54
CA CYS A 67 -7.08 7.22 9.98
C CYS A 67 -8.52 7.02 9.50
N GLN A 68 -9.41 6.63 10.41
CA GLN A 68 -10.81 6.36 10.08
C GLN A 68 -11.54 7.61 9.56
N LYS A 69 -11.18 8.80 10.05
CA LYS A 69 -11.76 10.07 9.59
C LYS A 69 -11.43 10.30 8.11
N GLN A 70 -10.17 10.11 7.73
CA GLN A 70 -9.72 10.29 6.35
C GLN A 70 -10.26 9.20 5.40
N SER A 71 -10.53 8.00 5.91
CA SER A 71 -11.13 6.90 5.13
C SER A 71 -12.62 7.11 4.80
N ARG A 72 -13.31 8.04 5.46
CA ARG A 72 -14.75 8.29 5.27
C ARG A 72 -15.04 9.55 4.46
N LEU A 73 -13.99 10.30 4.08
CA LEU A 73 -14.05 11.41 3.13
C LEU A 73 -14.00 10.86 1.71
#